data_AF-A0AAX1SUA2-F1
#
_entry.id   AF-A0AAX1SUA2-F1
#
_cell.length_a   1.000
_cell.length_b   1.000
_cell.length_c   1.000
_cell.angle_alpha   90.00
_cell.angle_beta   90.00
_cell.angle_gamma   90.00
#
_symmetry.space_group_name_H-M   'P 1'
#
loop_
_entity.id
_entity.type
_entity.pdbx_description
1 polymer ?
#
loop_
_entity_poly.entity_id
_entity_poly.type
_entity_poly.pdbx_seq_one_letter_code
_entity_poly.pdbx_strand_id
1 'polypeptide(L)'
;LDISIVAMECDKDHVHLFLNTPPTLSPADTMAKIKGVTSKRLREEFPHLQHLPSLWTRSYFVSTAGSVSSETIKHYVENQKTRG
;
A
#
# COMPACT_ATOMS: atom_id res chain seq x y z
N LEU A 1 8.51 -11.79 6.20
CA LEU A 1 8.62 -11.50 4.75
C LEU A 1 9.72 -10.50 4.61
N ASP A 2 10.61 -10.68 3.66
CA ASP A 2 11.69 -9.72 3.40
C ASP A 2 11.18 -8.60 2.49
N ILE A 3 10.15 -7.88 2.94
CA ILE A 3 9.55 -6.75 2.23
C ILE A 3 9.86 -5.49 3.04
N SER A 4 10.42 -4.47 2.40
CA SER A 4 10.68 -3.18 3.01
C SER A 4 9.78 -2.10 2.40
N ILE A 5 9.18 -1.28 3.26
CA ILE A 5 8.44 -0.09 2.85
C ILE A 5 9.47 1.02 2.65
N VAL A 6 9.66 1.42 1.40
CA VAL A 6 10.59 2.50 1.03
C VAL A 6 9.92 3.86 1.18
N ALA A 7 8.64 3.96 0.83
CA ALA A 7 7.80 5.12 1.09
C ALA A 7 6.33 4.70 1.23
N MET A 8 5.55 5.50 1.95
CA MET A 8 4.13 5.30 2.14
C MET A 8 3.43 6.64 2.21
N GLU A 9 2.23 6.70 1.63
CA GLU A 9 1.35 7.85 1.69
C GLU A 9 -0.09 7.35 1.82
N CYS A 10 -0.86 7.99 2.68
CA CYS A 10 -2.22 7.60 3.00
C CYS A 10 -3.14 8.80 2.79
N ASP A 11 -4.15 8.61 1.96
CA ASP A 11 -5.25 9.56 1.78
C ASP A 11 -6.51 9.02 2.48
N LYS A 12 -7.62 9.75 2.37
CA LYS A 12 -8.90 9.45 3.01
C LYS A 12 -9.50 8.13 2.57
N ASP A 13 -9.27 7.72 1.32
CA ASP A 13 -9.90 6.55 0.70
C ASP A 13 -8.93 5.56 0.05
N HIS A 14 -7.62 5.87 0.01
CA HIS A 14 -6.61 5.00 -0.59
C HIS A 14 -5.23 5.17 0.05
N VAL A 15 -4.33 4.21 -0.22
CA VAL A 15 -2.95 4.21 0.28
C VAL A 15 -2.01 3.88 -0.87
N HIS A 16 -0.96 4.68 -1.02
CA HIS A 16 0.17 4.43 -1.92
C HIS A 16 1.33 3.83 -1.14
N LEU A 17 1.84 2.69 -1.61
CA LEU A 17 3.00 2.03 -1.03
C LEU A 17 4.09 1.88 -2.09
N PHE A 18 5.29 2.36 -1.76
CA PHE A 18 6.49 2.08 -2.50
C PHE A 18 7.27 0.99 -1.77
N LEU A 19 7.33 -0.20 -2.37
CA LEU A 19 7.85 -1.40 -1.72
C LEU A 19 9.11 -1.89 -2.43
N ASN A 20 10.10 -2.30 -1.66
CA ASN A 20 11.17 -3.16 -2.13
C ASN A 20 10.85 -4.60 -1.70
N THR A 21 10.68 -5.47 -2.69
CA THR A 21 10.21 -6.85 -2.52
C THR A 21 11.16 -7.81 -3.25
N PRO A 22 11.41 -9.03 -2.73
CA PRO A 22 12.20 -10.02 -3.45
C PRO A 22 11.49 -10.39 -4.76
N PRO A 23 12.25 -10.62 -5.85
CA PRO A 23 11.65 -10.96 -7.14
C PRO A 23 10.91 -12.31 -7.14
N THR A 24 11.15 -13.15 -6.13
CA THR A 24 10.46 -14.42 -5.92
C THR A 24 9.08 -14.27 -5.30
N LEU A 25 8.71 -13.09 -4.78
CA LEU A 25 7.38 -12.83 -4.25
C LEU A 25 6.48 -12.24 -5.33
N SER A 26 5.34 -12.90 -5.55
CA SER A 26 4.29 -12.38 -6.42
C SER A 26 3.75 -11.04 -5.87
N PRO A 27 3.54 -10.04 -6.73
CA PRO A 27 2.82 -8.81 -6.35
C PRO A 27 1.44 -9.10 -5.75
N ALA A 28 0.73 -10.09 -6.28
CA ALA A 28 -0.60 -10.46 -5.81
C ALA A 28 -0.55 -11.02 -4.38
N ASP A 29 0.40 -11.92 -4.09
CA ASP A 29 0.58 -12.49 -2.76
C ASP A 29 1.03 -11.44 -1.74
N THR A 30 1.89 -10.51 -2.18
CA THR A 30 2.32 -9.37 -1.37
C THR A 30 1.14 -8.50 -0.98
N MET A 31 0.31 -8.11 -1.95
CA MET A 31 -0.86 -7.27 -1.69
C MET A 31 -1.94 -8.00 -0.89
N ALA A 32 -2.14 -9.31 -1.09
CA ALA A 32 -3.05 -10.11 -0.28
C ALA A 32 -2.66 -10.08 1.20
N LYS A 33 -1.36 -10.23 1.51
CA LYS A 33 -0.85 -10.18 2.88
C LYS A 33 -0.95 -8.78 3.49
N ILE A 34 -0.55 -7.74 2.76
CA ILE A 34 -0.63 -6.35 3.24
C ILE A 34 -2.08 -5.99 3.55
N LYS A 35 -3.01 -6.20 2.61
CA LYS A 35 -4.42 -5.88 2.79
C LYS A 35 -5.05 -6.73 3.89
N GLY A 36 -4.71 -8.01 3.99
CA GLY A 36 -5.23 -8.89 5.05
C GLY A 36 -4.77 -8.47 6.46
N VAL A 37 -3.47 -8.25 6.65
CA VAL A 37 -2.90 -7.88 7.96
C VAL A 37 -3.41 -6.50 8.40
N THR A 38 -3.39 -5.52 7.50
CA THR A 38 -3.88 -4.16 7.82
C THR A 38 -5.38 -4.16 8.10
N SER A 39 -6.18 -4.88 7.31
CA SER A 39 -7.63 -5.05 7.52
C SER A 39 -7.97 -5.63 8.90
N LYS A 40 -7.17 -6.59 9.38
CA LYS A 40 -7.31 -7.15 10.72
C LYS A 40 -6.91 -6.13 11.80
N ARG A 41 -5.68 -5.61 11.74
CA ARG A 41 -5.14 -4.72 12.78
C ARG A 41 -5.96 -3.44 12.93
N LEU A 42 -6.36 -2.83 11.82
CA LEU A 42 -7.16 -1.60 11.85
C LEU A 42 -8.56 -1.84 12.45
N ARG A 43 -9.18 -3.01 12.25
CA ARG A 43 -10.47 -3.32 12.91
C ARG A 43 -10.34 -3.63 14.40
N GLU A 44 -9.20 -4.18 14.81
CA GLU A 44 -8.88 -4.41 16.22
C GLU A 44 -8.65 -3.07 16.94
N GLU A 45 -7.93 -2.15 16.30
CA GLU A 45 -7.61 -0.81 16.84
C GLU A 45 -8.77 0.18 16.75
N PHE A 46 -9.56 0.12 15.68
CA PHE A 46 -10.67 1.03 15.41
C PHE A 46 -11.99 0.24 15.28
N PRO A 47 -12.68 -0.05 16.40
CA PRO A 47 -13.91 -0.87 16.38
C PRO A 47 -15.03 -0.33 15.49
N HIS A 48 -15.06 0.99 15.27
CA HIS A 48 -16.02 1.60 14.36
C HIS A 48 -15.88 1.10 12.91
N LEU A 49 -14.75 0.49 12.51
CA LEU A 49 -14.57 -0.10 11.18
C LEU A 49 -15.18 -1.50 11.03
N GLN A 50 -15.67 -2.12 12.11
CA GLN A 50 -16.21 -3.48 12.06
C GLN A 50 -17.53 -3.58 11.29
N HIS A 51 -18.27 -2.48 11.13
CA HIS A 51 -19.48 -2.45 10.31
C HIS A 51 -19.18 -2.63 8.80
N LEU A 52 -17.94 -2.39 8.37
CA LEU A 52 -17.55 -2.54 6.98
C LEU A 52 -17.37 -4.03 6.63
N PRO A 53 -18.06 -4.57 5.61
CA PRO A 53 -17.93 -5.97 5.21
C PRO A 53 -16.52 -6.32 4.72
N SER A 54 -15.81 -5.33 4.16
CA SER A 54 -14.37 -5.40 3.87
C SER A 54 -13.77 -4.01 4.02
N LEU A 55 -12.51 -3.92 4.48
CA LEU A 55 -11.83 -2.62 4.66
C LEU A 55 -11.23 -2.17 3.34
N TRP A 56 -10.66 -3.12 2.61
CA TRP A 56 -10.12 -2.89 1.28
C TRP A 56 -11.03 -3.50 0.24
N THR A 57 -11.13 -2.87 -0.93
CA THR A 57 -11.73 -3.50 -2.11
C THR A 57 -10.90 -4.72 -2.53
N ARG A 58 -11.39 -5.56 -3.45
CA ARG A 58 -10.54 -6.66 -4.00
C ARG A 58 -9.41 -6.12 -4.87
N SER A 59 -9.68 -5.05 -5.62
CA SER A 59 -8.76 -4.42 -6.56
C SER A 59 -7.54 -3.80 -5.87
N TYR A 60 -6.44 -3.73 -6.61
CA TYR A 60 -5.23 -3.00 -6.26
C TYR A 60 -4.52 -2.62 -7.56
N PHE A 61 -3.71 -1.57 -7.52
CA PHE A 61 -2.83 -1.19 -8.62
C PHE A 61 -1.40 -1.56 -8.25
N VAL A 62 -0.64 -2.09 -9.21
CA VAL A 62 0.78 -2.34 -9.06
C VAL A 62 1.50 -2.00 -10.36
N SER A 63 2.64 -1.33 -10.22
CA SER A 63 3.53 -1.01 -11.32
C SER A 63 4.97 -1.04 -10.81
N THR A 64 5.89 -1.44 -11.67
CA THR A 64 7.33 -1.35 -11.38
C THR A 64 7.80 0.08 -11.58
N ALA A 65 8.42 0.67 -10.56
CA ALA A 65 9.31 1.80 -10.80
C ALA A 65 10.63 1.25 -11.34
N GLY A 66 11.10 1.76 -12.48
CA GLY A 66 12.41 1.40 -13.03
C GLY A 66 13.58 1.87 -12.14
N SER A 67 14.73 2.18 -12.73
CA SER A 67 15.85 2.84 -12.04
C SER A 67 15.46 4.28 -11.68
N VAL A 68 14.65 4.41 -10.64
CA VAL A 68 14.05 5.65 -10.16
C VAL A 68 14.82 6.07 -8.91
N SER A 69 15.45 7.24 -8.97
CA SER A 69 16.19 7.79 -7.83
C SER A 69 15.25 8.06 -6.65
N SER A 70 15.80 8.09 -5.43
CA SER A 70 15.10 8.53 -4.22
C SER A 70 14.34 9.85 -4.38
N GLU A 71 14.85 10.73 -5.23
CA GLU A 71 14.28 12.04 -5.55
C GLU A 71 12.97 11.93 -6.34
N THR A 72 12.92 11.02 -7.32
CA THR A 72 11.70 10.76 -8.09
C THR A 72 10.66 10.00 -7.26
N ILE A 73 11.08 9.18 -6.29
CA ILE A 73 10.18 8.55 -5.32
C ILE A 73 9.53 9.64 -4.45
N LYS A 74 10.32 10.58 -3.95
CA LYS A 74 9.83 11.73 -3.18
C LYS A 74 8.86 12.58 -4.01
N HIS A 75 9.22 12.89 -5.25
CA HIS A 75 8.38 13.66 -6.16
C HIS A 75 7.07 12.92 -6.52
N TYR A 76 7.10 11.60 -6.69
CA TYR A 76 5.88 10.81 -6.92
C TYR A 76 4.93 10.91 -5.73
N VAL A 77 5.44 10.67 -4.52
CA VAL A 77 4.67 10.75 -3.27
C VAL A 77 4.10 12.16 -3.06
N GLU A 78 4.87 13.21 -3.32
CA GLU A 78 4.43 14.60 -3.16
C GLU A 78 3.35 15.01 -4.19
N ASN A 79 3.42 14.49 -5.43
CA ASN A 79 2.45 14.81 -6.49
C ASN A 79 1.21 13.91 -6.49
N GLN A 80 1.18 12.80 -5.75
CA GLN A 80 -0.08 12.06 -5.57
C GLN A 80 -1.07 12.86 -4.70
N LYS A 81 -0.58 13.70 -3.77
CA LYS A 81 -1.42 14.59 -2.94
C LYS A 81 -2.25 15.61 -3.73
N THR A 82 -1.82 15.95 -4.95
CA THR A 82 -2.45 17.00 -5.76
C THR A 82 -3.37 16.45 -6.85
N ARG A 83 -3.49 15.13 -6.97
CA ARG A 83 -4.30 14.47 -8.01
C ARG A 83 -5.66 13.94 -7.52
N GLY A 84 -5.99 14.14 -6.25
CA GLY A 84 -7.29 13.85 -5.64
C GLY A 84 -8.21 15.06 -5.59
#